data_AF-A0A6M1ZRK0-F1
#
_entry.id   AF-A0A6M1ZRK0-F1
#
_cell.length_a   1.000
_cell.length_b   1.000
_cell.length_c   1.000
_cell.angle_alpha   90.00
_cell.angle_beta   90.00
_cell.angle_gamma   90.00
#
_symmetry.space_group_name_H-M   'P 1'
#
loop_
_entity.id
_entity.type
_entity.pdbx_description
1 polymer ?
#
loop_
_entity_poly.entity_id
_entity_poly.type
_entity_poly.pdbx_seq_one_letter_code
_entity_poly.pdbx_strand_id
1 'polypeptide(L)'
;MGTNTYTEEEFKKVLKNLFAEKKRVKDLQKKLDAEDRGKKFHTKLTDIQKLSVTQDFAELKAKEKELDELKSQLTKVKPALKKLVDELKTAREEIEELKSASQENDPDEELTASLKAAEEKIAGLEAEKEKLIAEHEEPQSLQEEVLRLEEELTKSNEGFEKEKESLEEQLKEKKAKCEGMEKDLQKEQESEQKEVQRFEGERQRLVERLAEALSQAQRHSDIIKDLKEESSNLRHELSQTDEKRKNVEEQNYELRSKLSQTAFESTQISTTIEKQLAEERKEKEGFQSRLAKLQEEVERERRAFAVHSEEAEKQEKEFAKLKEELEEAQAQLKETDLAAVREEYEEKLQKLEQENDEITKKFEEQTKGHEEVLEKSYAEMKLLSERHASMLEENLKLEHLLEEKKRQFNKTEMELEKLQPTILNLKAQYENRNAEIRKAQQHLAKKVKETTIMRDLIERQKVEVIELQNSLTNYKSEIEKMQHNLELQRIHEEKLQVMAKDRTQAAENLSKEWQEKYFVLHQNWQEIKAERAELQKMKKKYEQISSSYSSVKNFLSKTFEIPNPPPAEEPGEAKELDDELFEI
;
A
#
# COMPACT_ATOMS: atom_id res chain seq x y z
N MET A 1 -18.04 11.07 -23.46
CA MET A 1 -18.61 11.50 -22.16
C MET A 1 -18.34 10.41 -21.16
N GLY A 2 -17.24 10.51 -20.41
CA GLY A 2 -16.83 9.48 -19.45
C GLY A 2 -17.47 9.75 -18.09
N THR A 3 -18.45 8.93 -17.70
CA THR A 3 -19.01 8.94 -16.36
C THR A 3 -18.00 8.31 -15.41
N ASN A 4 -17.26 9.14 -14.66
CA ASN A 4 -16.45 8.71 -13.53
C ASN A 4 -17.37 8.11 -12.46
N THR A 5 -17.54 6.80 -12.48
CA THR A 5 -18.17 6.06 -11.40
C THR A 5 -17.14 5.85 -10.30
N TYR A 6 -17.20 6.67 -9.25
CA TYR A 6 -16.54 6.38 -7.98
C TYR A 6 -16.96 4.99 -7.53
N THR A 7 -15.99 4.15 -7.23
CA THR A 7 -16.26 2.82 -6.70
C THR A 7 -16.84 2.96 -5.29
N GLU A 8 -17.73 2.04 -4.91
CA GLU A 8 -18.40 2.07 -3.60
C GLU A 8 -17.38 2.07 -2.44
N GLU A 9 -16.20 1.49 -2.65
CA GLU A 9 -15.08 1.50 -1.70
C GLU A 9 -14.44 2.88 -1.54
N GLU A 10 -14.28 3.65 -2.61
CA GLU A 10 -13.76 5.03 -2.53
C GLU A 10 -14.74 5.93 -1.76
N PHE A 11 -16.04 5.75 -1.99
CA PHE A 11 -17.08 6.48 -1.25
C PHE A 11 -17.08 6.12 0.24
N LYS A 12 -16.94 4.83 0.60
CA LYS A 12 -16.80 4.38 2.00
C LYS A 12 -15.54 4.95 2.66
N LYS A 13 -14.43 5.06 1.93
CA LYS A 13 -13.17 5.63 2.44
C LYS A 13 -13.30 7.13 2.72
N VAL A 14 -13.95 7.87 1.83
CA VAL A 14 -14.24 9.31 2.03
C VAL A 14 -15.16 9.52 3.23
N LEU A 15 -16.22 8.71 3.37
CA LEU A 15 -17.12 8.78 4.52
C LEU A 15 -16.40 8.49 5.84
N LYS A 16 -15.55 7.46 5.89
CA LYS A 16 -14.78 7.11 7.09
C LYS A 16 -13.85 8.25 7.52
N ASN A 17 -13.20 8.90 6.57
CA ASN A 17 -12.36 10.07 6.83
C ASN A 17 -13.18 11.27 7.33
N LEU A 18 -14.35 11.55 6.75
CA LEU A 18 -15.25 12.61 7.21
C LEU A 18 -15.75 12.37 8.64
N PHE A 19 -16.04 11.12 9.02
CA PHE A 19 -16.43 10.80 10.40
C PHE A 19 -15.28 10.94 11.39
N ALA A 20 -14.06 10.57 11.00
CA ALA A 20 -12.87 10.78 11.83
C ALA A 20 -12.61 12.28 12.06
N GLU A 21 -12.72 13.09 11.01
CA GLU A 21 -12.53 14.55 11.10
C GLU A 21 -13.61 15.20 11.97
N LYS A 22 -14.88 14.80 11.80
CA LYS A 22 -16.00 15.28 12.64
C LYS A 22 -15.81 14.94 14.11
N LYS A 23 -15.24 13.77 14.43
CA LYS A 23 -14.91 13.39 15.80
C LYS A 23 -13.80 14.28 16.37
N ARG A 24 -12.73 14.51 15.58
CA ARG A 24 -11.60 15.37 15.96
C ARG A 24 -12.04 16.81 16.25
N VAL A 25 -12.91 17.38 15.41
CA VAL A 25 -13.50 18.71 15.62
C VAL A 25 -14.32 18.76 16.91
N LYS A 26 -15.12 17.72 17.20
CA LYS A 26 -15.94 17.65 18.42
C LYS A 26 -15.07 17.56 19.69
N ASP A 27 -13.95 16.86 19.63
CA ASP A 27 -13.01 16.74 20.74
C ASP A 27 -12.23 18.04 20.97
N LEU A 28 -11.85 18.76 19.89
CA LEU A 28 -11.28 20.11 19.99
C LEU A 28 -12.27 21.13 20.57
N GLN A 29 -13.55 21.07 20.20
CA GLN A 29 -14.60 21.94 20.76
C GLN A 29 -14.75 21.72 22.28
N LYS A 30 -14.71 20.47 22.74
CA LYS A 30 -14.76 20.14 24.18
C LYS A 30 -13.54 20.67 24.94
N LYS A 31 -12.35 20.65 24.34
CA LYS A 31 -11.14 21.21 24.95
C LYS A 31 -11.24 22.73 25.08
N LEU A 32 -11.76 23.42 24.06
CA LEU A 32 -12.02 24.86 24.09
C LEU A 32 -13.04 25.25 25.18
N ASP A 33 -14.14 24.49 25.29
CA ASP A 33 -15.16 24.70 26.33
C ASP A 33 -14.65 24.41 27.76
N ALA A 34 -13.58 23.63 27.92
CA ALA A 34 -12.94 23.38 29.20
C ALA A 34 -11.99 24.53 29.60
N GLU A 35 -11.30 25.12 28.61
CA GLU A 35 -10.42 26.28 28.81
C GLU A 35 -11.20 27.54 29.22
N ASP A 36 -12.37 27.77 28.63
CA ASP A 36 -13.27 28.86 29.02
C ASP A 36 -13.88 28.68 30.42
N ARG A 37 -14.04 27.43 30.89
CA ARG A 37 -14.39 27.15 32.30
C ARG A 37 -13.24 27.48 33.24
N GLY A 38 -12.00 27.21 32.83
CA GLY A 38 -10.79 27.59 33.58
C GLY A 38 -10.69 29.11 33.78
N LYS A 39 -10.93 29.89 32.72
CA LYS A 39 -10.97 31.37 32.79
C LYS A 39 -12.04 31.88 33.75
N LYS A 40 -13.26 31.33 33.70
CA LYS A 40 -14.36 31.68 34.63
C LYS A 40 -14.07 31.31 36.08
N PHE A 41 -13.34 30.21 36.31
CA PHE A 41 -12.92 29.80 37.65
C PHE A 41 -11.90 30.79 38.22
N HIS A 42 -10.94 31.24 37.40
CA HIS A 42 -9.93 32.22 37.80
C HIS A 42 -10.56 33.59 38.16
N THR A 43 -11.57 34.04 37.40
CA THR A 43 -12.31 35.27 37.71
C THR A 43 -13.05 35.14 39.04
N LYS A 44 -13.77 34.03 39.28
CA LYS A 44 -14.47 33.79 40.54
C LYS A 44 -13.53 33.70 41.75
N LEU A 45 -12.35 33.11 41.57
CA LEU A 45 -11.35 33.01 42.65
C LEU A 45 -10.79 34.39 43.02
N THR A 46 -10.63 35.27 42.03
CA THR A 46 -10.19 36.65 42.22
C THR A 46 -11.27 37.51 42.90
N ASP A 47 -12.54 37.27 42.58
CA ASP A 47 -13.68 37.95 43.22
C ASP A 47 -13.90 37.49 44.67
N ILE A 48 -13.67 36.20 44.97
CA ILE A 48 -13.73 35.66 46.34
C ILE A 48 -12.58 36.20 47.20
N GLN A 49 -11.35 36.29 46.66
CA GLN A 49 -10.22 36.91 47.36
C GLN A 49 -10.45 38.41 47.66
N LYS A 50 -11.17 39.12 46.79
CA LYS A 50 -11.52 40.53 47.06
C LYS A 50 -12.59 40.68 48.14
N LEU A 51 -13.54 39.76 48.24
CA LEU A 51 -14.65 39.84 49.20
C LEU A 51 -14.24 39.46 50.63
N SER A 52 -13.42 38.43 50.83
CA SER A 52 -13.02 38.03 52.20
C SER A 52 -12.07 39.04 52.85
N VAL A 53 -11.12 39.60 52.09
CA VAL A 53 -10.15 40.58 52.61
C VAL A 53 -10.82 41.91 52.99
N THR A 54 -11.93 42.31 52.33
CA THR A 54 -12.57 43.59 52.62
C THR A 54 -13.40 43.62 53.90
N GLN A 55 -13.89 42.47 54.38
CA GLN A 55 -14.79 42.42 55.53
C GLN A 55 -14.01 42.48 56.85
N ASP A 56 -12.93 41.70 56.97
CA ASP A 56 -12.11 41.66 58.18
C ASP A 56 -11.22 42.90 58.32
N PHE A 57 -10.76 43.48 57.19
CA PHE A 57 -9.98 44.73 57.20
C PHE A 57 -10.82 45.95 57.59
N ALA A 58 -12.14 45.92 57.33
CA ALA A 58 -13.04 46.98 57.77
C ALA A 58 -13.29 46.94 59.29
N GLU A 59 -13.38 45.74 59.88
CA GLU A 59 -13.50 45.56 61.33
C GLU A 59 -12.21 45.95 62.07
N LEU A 60 -11.04 45.58 61.54
CA LEU A 60 -9.74 46.02 62.06
C LEU A 60 -9.60 47.54 62.07
N LYS A 61 -9.98 48.19 60.96
CA LYS A 61 -9.90 49.65 60.82
C LYS A 61 -10.91 50.38 61.71
N ALA A 62 -12.04 49.75 62.05
CA ALA A 62 -12.98 50.27 63.02
C ALA A 62 -12.41 50.20 64.44
N LYS A 63 -11.80 49.07 64.83
CA LYS A 63 -11.13 48.92 66.13
C LYS A 63 -9.90 49.85 66.28
N GLU A 64 -9.12 50.04 65.21
CA GLU A 64 -7.98 50.97 65.20
C GLU A 64 -8.44 52.42 65.41
N LYS A 65 -9.57 52.79 64.82
CA LYS A 65 -10.18 54.12 65.02
C LYS A 65 -10.71 54.31 66.44
N GLU A 66 -11.33 53.29 67.04
CA GLU A 66 -11.75 53.32 68.45
C GLU A 66 -10.55 53.47 69.40
N LEU A 67 -9.45 52.76 69.12
CA LEU A 67 -8.21 52.87 69.88
C LEU A 67 -7.61 54.29 69.82
N ASP A 68 -7.60 54.89 68.63
CA ASP A 68 -7.11 56.27 68.44
C ASP A 68 -7.98 57.31 69.15
N GLU A 69 -9.30 57.12 69.15
CA GLU A 69 -10.26 57.97 69.87
C GLU A 69 -10.01 57.91 71.39
N LEU A 70 -9.80 56.71 71.94
CA LEU A 70 -9.47 56.51 73.36
C LEU A 70 -8.10 57.08 73.75
N LYS A 71 -7.07 56.90 72.90
CA LYS A 71 -5.74 57.53 73.11
C LYS A 71 -5.83 59.06 73.09
N SER A 72 -6.68 59.63 72.22
CA SER A 72 -6.97 61.07 72.17
C SER A 72 -7.66 61.58 73.45
N GLN A 73 -8.58 60.81 74.04
CA GLN A 73 -9.20 61.17 75.32
C GLN A 73 -8.20 61.12 76.48
N LEU A 74 -7.38 60.07 76.56
CA LEU A 74 -6.35 59.92 77.60
C LEU A 74 -5.29 61.04 77.55
N THR A 75 -4.92 61.49 76.35
CA THR A 75 -3.96 62.59 76.15
C THR A 75 -4.49 63.97 76.53
N LYS A 76 -5.81 64.16 76.63
CA LYS A 76 -6.44 65.40 77.14
C LYS A 76 -6.50 65.45 78.67
N VAL A 77 -6.70 64.30 79.32
CA VAL A 77 -6.82 64.21 80.78
C VAL A 77 -5.45 64.32 81.46
N LYS A 78 -4.41 63.70 80.89
CA LYS A 78 -3.04 63.65 81.47
C LYS A 78 -2.41 65.03 81.76
N PRO A 79 -2.49 66.03 80.87
CA PRO A 79 -1.94 67.37 81.11
C PRO A 79 -2.73 68.15 82.16
N ALA A 80 -4.06 68.01 82.19
CA ALA A 80 -4.93 68.67 83.17
C ALA A 80 -4.64 68.17 84.59
N LEU A 81 -4.51 66.85 84.76
CA LEU A 81 -4.13 66.24 86.03
C LEU A 81 -2.72 66.67 86.47
N LYS A 82 -1.76 66.74 85.53
CA LYS A 82 -0.39 67.17 85.81
C LYS A 82 -0.34 68.63 86.26
N LYS A 83 -1.09 69.52 85.59
CA LYS A 83 -1.16 70.94 85.95
C LYS A 83 -1.71 71.15 87.36
N LEU A 84 -2.76 70.42 87.74
CA LEU A 84 -3.33 70.44 89.09
C LEU A 84 -2.38 69.91 90.16
N VAL A 85 -1.61 68.86 89.85
CA VAL A 85 -0.58 68.34 90.76
C VAL A 85 0.55 69.35 90.96
N ASP A 86 0.98 70.02 89.89
CA ASP A 86 2.01 71.06 89.95
C ASP A 86 1.49 72.29 90.73
N GLU A 87 0.24 72.73 90.51
CA GLU A 87 -0.40 73.83 91.26
C GLU A 87 -0.57 73.51 92.75
N LEU A 88 -0.97 72.28 93.11
CA LEU A 88 -1.03 71.81 94.50
C LEU A 88 0.35 71.77 95.15
N LYS A 89 1.39 71.39 94.40
CA LYS A 89 2.76 71.38 94.90
C LYS A 89 3.23 72.80 95.20
N THR A 90 2.98 73.74 94.28
CA THR A 90 3.33 75.15 94.45
C THR A 90 2.59 75.78 95.64
N ALA A 91 1.29 75.49 95.79
CA ALA A 91 0.51 75.98 96.93
C ALA A 91 0.96 75.40 98.28
N ARG A 92 1.43 74.13 98.30
CA ARG A 92 2.03 73.52 99.50
C ARG A 92 3.37 74.17 99.86
N GLU A 93 4.19 74.45 98.87
CA GLU A 93 5.46 75.18 99.04
C GLU A 93 5.21 76.61 99.56
N GLU A 94 4.19 77.33 99.05
CA GLU A 94 3.76 78.65 99.55
C GLU A 94 3.33 78.60 101.04
N ILE A 95 2.59 77.57 101.46
CA ILE A 95 2.23 77.38 102.88
C ILE A 95 3.46 77.05 103.73
N GLU A 96 4.39 76.26 103.22
CA GLU A 96 5.60 75.87 103.95
C GLU A 96 6.54 77.07 104.17
N GLU A 97 6.64 77.97 103.18
CA GLU A 97 7.30 79.26 103.32
C GLU A 97 6.56 80.17 104.32
N LEU A 98 5.23 80.28 104.23
CA LEU A 98 4.44 81.09 105.17
C LEU A 98 4.49 80.54 106.61
N LYS A 99 4.56 79.22 106.79
CA LYS A 99 4.73 78.56 108.10
C LYS A 99 6.14 78.78 108.65
N SER A 100 7.15 78.80 107.78
CA SER A 100 8.53 79.11 108.15
C SER A 100 8.70 80.58 108.57
N ALA A 101 8.06 81.52 107.85
CA ALA A 101 8.03 82.94 108.21
C ALA A 101 7.25 83.24 109.50
N SER A 102 6.24 82.41 109.82
CA SER A 102 5.46 82.52 111.06
C SER A 102 6.21 82.08 112.32
N GLN A 103 7.32 81.33 112.20
CA GLN A 103 8.10 80.83 113.35
C GLN A 103 9.19 81.80 113.85
N GLU A 104 9.53 82.86 113.10
CA GLU A 104 10.63 83.77 113.46
C GLU A 104 10.22 85.15 114.00
N ASN A 105 8.94 85.54 113.98
CA ASN A 105 8.45 86.79 114.57
C ASN A 105 7.02 86.65 115.10
N ASP A 106 6.68 87.37 116.18
CA ASP A 106 5.32 87.44 116.75
C ASP A 106 4.29 87.69 115.63
N PRO A 107 3.25 86.84 115.52
CA PRO A 107 2.43 86.79 114.31
C PRO A 107 1.60 88.06 114.16
N ASP A 108 1.90 88.81 113.11
CA ASP A 108 1.07 89.90 112.62
C ASP A 108 -0.28 89.34 112.10
N GLU A 109 -1.38 90.05 112.33
CA GLU A 109 -2.75 89.61 111.94
C GLU A 109 -2.86 89.37 110.42
N GLU A 110 -1.99 90.01 109.63
CA GLU A 110 -1.92 89.88 108.17
C GLU A 110 -1.34 88.53 107.72
N LEU A 111 -0.43 87.95 108.52
CA LEU A 111 0.24 86.68 108.22
C LEU A 111 -0.67 85.49 108.52
N THR A 112 -1.48 85.59 109.60
CA THR A 112 -2.51 84.59 109.92
C THR A 112 -3.67 84.60 108.93
N ALA A 113 -4.07 85.77 108.41
CA ALA A 113 -5.06 85.86 107.34
C ALA A 113 -4.54 85.24 106.02
N SER A 114 -3.27 85.46 105.68
CA SER A 114 -2.64 84.90 104.47
C SER A 114 -2.48 83.38 104.54
N LEU A 115 -2.12 82.84 105.71
CA LEU A 115 -2.01 81.39 105.92
C LEU A 115 -3.38 80.71 105.80
N LYS A 116 -4.44 81.33 106.32
CA LYS A 116 -5.81 80.81 106.21
C LYS A 116 -6.34 80.86 104.77
N ALA A 117 -6.03 81.91 104.02
CA ALA A 117 -6.38 82.01 102.60
C ALA A 117 -5.64 80.96 101.74
N ALA A 118 -4.38 80.67 102.06
CA ALA A 118 -3.61 79.62 101.41
C ALA A 118 -4.14 78.22 101.75
N GLU A 119 -4.54 77.97 103.00
CA GLU A 119 -5.18 76.71 103.42
C GLU A 119 -6.54 76.50 102.72
N GLU A 120 -7.36 77.54 102.57
CA GLU A 120 -8.61 77.48 101.80
C GLU A 120 -8.36 77.23 100.29
N LYS A 121 -7.28 77.80 99.72
CA LYS A 121 -6.86 77.54 98.34
C LYS A 121 -6.43 76.09 98.12
N ILE A 122 -5.71 75.49 99.07
CA ILE A 122 -5.38 74.05 99.03
C ILE A 122 -6.64 73.20 99.15
N ALA A 123 -7.54 73.52 100.07
CA ALA A 123 -8.79 72.77 100.21
C ALA A 123 -9.65 72.83 98.93
N GLY A 124 -9.69 73.98 98.25
CA GLY A 124 -10.34 74.15 96.95
C GLY A 124 -9.69 73.31 95.85
N LEU A 125 -8.36 73.31 95.76
CA LEU A 125 -7.61 72.51 94.78
C LEU A 125 -7.67 71.00 95.07
N GLU A 126 -7.73 70.59 96.34
CA GLU A 126 -7.91 69.19 96.74
C GLU A 126 -9.32 68.69 96.41
N ALA A 127 -10.35 69.52 96.61
CA ALA A 127 -11.71 69.23 96.17
C ALA A 127 -11.83 69.17 94.64
N GLU A 128 -11.14 70.04 93.91
CA GLU A 128 -11.12 70.02 92.43
C GLU A 128 -10.36 68.80 91.89
N LYS A 129 -9.28 68.38 92.56
CA LYS A 129 -8.57 67.12 92.29
C LYS A 129 -9.46 65.90 92.55
N GLU A 130 -10.17 65.84 93.69
CA GLU A 130 -11.11 64.74 93.97
C GLU A 130 -12.28 64.73 92.98
N LYS A 131 -12.77 65.90 92.57
CA LYS A 131 -13.82 66.01 91.55
C LYS A 131 -13.35 65.55 90.17
N LEU A 132 -12.11 65.87 89.77
CA LEU A 132 -11.52 65.36 88.52
C LEU A 132 -11.22 63.85 88.56
N ILE A 133 -10.90 63.30 89.73
CA ILE A 133 -10.74 61.86 89.92
C ILE A 133 -12.11 61.16 89.93
N ALA A 134 -13.16 61.77 90.49
CA ALA A 134 -14.51 61.20 90.51
C ALA A 134 -15.26 61.35 89.17
N GLU A 135 -15.08 62.47 88.45
CA GLU A 135 -15.59 62.66 87.09
C GLU A 135 -14.82 61.81 86.06
N HIS A 136 -13.63 61.29 86.44
CA HIS A 136 -12.82 60.37 85.64
C HIS A 136 -12.39 59.16 86.49
N GLU A 137 -13.34 58.35 86.98
CA GLU A 137 -13.10 56.97 87.48
C GLU A 137 -12.91 55.96 86.33
N GLU A 138 -13.10 56.39 85.07
CA GLU A 138 -12.86 55.62 83.84
C GLU A 138 -11.41 55.42 83.38
N PRO A 139 -10.33 56.14 83.78
CA PRO A 139 -9.03 56.01 83.14
C PRO A 139 -8.33 54.68 83.46
N GLN A 140 -8.61 54.03 84.59
CA GLN A 140 -8.10 52.66 84.84
C GLN A 140 -8.83 51.62 84.00
N SER A 141 -10.16 51.71 83.90
CA SER A 141 -10.98 50.86 83.02
C SER A 141 -10.59 51.04 81.55
N LEU A 142 -10.39 52.27 81.10
CA LEU A 142 -9.96 52.60 79.74
C LEU A 142 -8.53 52.12 79.46
N GLN A 143 -7.65 52.15 80.46
CA GLN A 143 -6.27 51.67 80.30
C GLN A 143 -6.20 50.14 80.21
N GLU A 144 -7.05 49.41 80.96
CA GLU A 144 -7.22 47.96 80.82
C GLU A 144 -7.88 47.59 79.48
N GLU A 145 -8.88 48.35 79.02
CA GLU A 145 -9.53 48.13 77.71
C GLU A 145 -8.55 48.40 76.55
N VAL A 146 -7.72 49.44 76.63
CA VAL A 146 -6.65 49.72 75.65
C VAL A 146 -5.63 48.58 75.62
N LEU A 147 -5.20 48.06 76.77
CA LEU A 147 -4.29 46.91 76.84
C LEU A 147 -4.92 45.65 76.23
N ARG A 148 -6.20 45.37 76.53
CA ARG A 148 -6.93 44.24 75.94
C ARG A 148 -7.05 44.39 74.42
N LEU A 149 -7.39 45.58 73.93
CA LEU A 149 -7.51 45.85 72.50
C LEU A 149 -6.16 45.79 71.80
N GLU A 150 -5.07 46.25 72.42
CA GLU A 150 -3.71 46.11 71.88
C GLU A 150 -3.30 44.64 71.80
N GLU A 151 -3.58 43.82 72.82
CA GLU A 151 -3.34 42.38 72.77
C GLU A 151 -4.18 41.66 71.70
N GLU A 152 -5.48 42.00 71.58
CA GLU A 152 -6.37 41.47 70.53
C GLU A 152 -5.87 41.86 69.13
N LEU A 153 -5.45 43.12 68.95
CA LEU A 153 -4.89 43.63 67.69
C LEU A 153 -3.59 42.90 67.34
N THR A 154 -2.72 42.66 68.33
CA THR A 154 -1.45 41.97 68.12
C THR A 154 -1.68 40.51 67.73
N LYS A 155 -2.57 39.79 68.44
CA LYS A 155 -2.95 38.42 68.10
C LYS A 155 -3.62 38.32 66.74
N SER A 156 -4.49 39.28 66.40
CA SER A 156 -5.14 39.34 65.09
C SER A 156 -4.12 39.56 63.98
N ASN A 157 -3.18 40.51 64.16
CA ASN A 157 -2.10 40.77 63.21
C ASN A 157 -1.16 39.58 63.04
N GLU A 158 -0.81 38.87 64.12
CA GLU A 158 -0.05 37.62 64.04
C GLU A 158 -0.81 36.52 63.28
N GLY A 159 -2.14 36.44 63.45
CA GLY A 159 -3.00 35.55 62.67
C GLY A 159 -2.98 35.90 61.18
N PHE A 160 -3.13 37.18 60.85
CA PHE A 160 -3.08 37.68 59.47
C PHE A 160 -1.73 37.45 58.80
N GLU A 161 -0.61 37.67 59.49
CA GLU A 161 0.71 37.41 58.90
C GLU A 161 0.95 35.91 58.69
N LYS A 162 0.53 35.04 59.61
CA LYS A 162 0.61 33.57 59.39
C LYS A 162 -0.25 33.12 58.22
N GLU A 163 -1.45 33.68 58.08
CA GLU A 163 -2.34 33.36 56.95
C GLU A 163 -1.77 33.88 55.63
N LYS A 164 -1.19 35.08 55.63
CA LYS A 164 -0.51 35.67 54.48
C LYS A 164 0.71 34.84 54.05
N GLU A 165 1.56 34.43 54.98
CA GLU A 165 2.69 33.53 54.71
C GLU A 165 2.22 32.20 54.11
N SER A 166 1.18 31.59 54.69
CA SER A 166 0.57 30.35 54.18
C SER A 166 0.02 30.51 52.75
N LEU A 167 -0.68 31.63 52.48
CA LEU A 167 -1.21 31.93 51.16
C LEU A 167 -0.10 32.22 50.14
N GLU A 168 0.96 32.92 50.53
CA GLU A 168 2.13 33.18 49.67
C GLU A 168 2.86 31.88 49.32
N GLU A 169 3.01 30.96 50.26
CA GLU A 169 3.62 29.66 50.03
C GLU A 169 2.76 28.78 49.11
N GLN A 170 1.44 28.72 49.33
CA GLN A 170 0.51 28.04 48.42
C GLN A 170 0.55 28.65 47.02
N LEU A 171 0.61 29.98 46.91
CA LEU A 171 0.68 30.67 45.62
C LEU A 171 1.99 30.36 44.89
N LYS A 172 3.11 30.28 45.62
CA LYS A 172 4.42 29.87 45.09
C LYS A 172 4.40 28.42 44.60
N GLU A 173 3.82 27.50 45.38
CA GLU A 173 3.69 26.09 45.00
C GLU A 173 2.81 25.93 43.75
N LYS A 174 1.65 26.61 43.70
CA LYS A 174 0.77 26.59 42.54
C LYS A 174 1.44 27.17 41.29
N LYS A 175 2.18 28.28 41.42
CA LYS A 175 2.97 28.85 40.32
C LYS A 175 4.01 27.87 39.79
N ALA A 176 4.81 27.26 40.70
CA ALA A 176 5.80 26.26 40.31
C ALA A 176 5.15 25.05 39.61
N LYS A 177 3.98 24.61 40.08
CA LYS A 177 3.22 23.53 39.44
C LYS A 177 2.71 23.92 38.05
N CYS A 178 2.20 25.14 37.88
CA CYS A 178 1.77 25.67 36.58
C CYS A 178 2.94 25.76 35.59
N GLU A 179 4.08 26.31 36.01
CA GLU A 179 5.29 26.39 35.17
C GLU A 179 5.82 25.00 34.77
N GLY A 180 5.71 24.01 35.67
CA GLY A 180 6.02 22.61 35.38
C GLY A 180 5.10 22.04 34.28
N MET A 181 3.79 22.22 34.44
CA MET A 181 2.80 21.76 33.46
C MET A 181 2.95 22.46 32.10
N GLU A 182 3.27 23.75 32.07
CA GLU A 182 3.56 24.48 30.83
C GLU A 182 4.78 23.93 30.09
N LYS A 183 5.86 23.63 30.81
CA LYS A 183 7.07 23.02 30.22
C LYS A 183 6.79 21.63 29.67
N ASP A 184 5.98 20.83 30.35
CA ASP A 184 5.64 19.48 29.88
C ASP A 184 4.71 19.53 28.67
N LEU A 185 3.71 20.43 28.67
CA LEU A 185 2.86 20.70 27.50
C LEU A 185 3.69 21.16 26.29
N GLN A 186 4.67 22.04 26.50
CA GLN A 186 5.53 22.52 25.43
C GLN A 186 6.39 21.38 24.83
N LYS A 187 6.94 20.50 25.68
CA LYS A 187 7.67 19.32 25.21
C LYS A 187 6.77 18.35 24.44
N GLU A 188 5.55 18.12 24.92
CA GLU A 188 4.58 17.26 24.25
C GLU A 188 4.21 17.85 22.88
N GLN A 189 3.92 19.15 22.82
CA GLN A 189 3.65 19.87 21.56
C GLN A 189 4.82 19.77 20.56
N GLU A 190 6.06 19.95 21.01
CA GLU A 190 7.24 19.79 20.16
C GLU A 190 7.41 18.34 19.66
N SER A 191 7.09 17.36 20.49
CA SER A 191 7.15 15.94 20.11
C SER A 191 6.09 15.58 19.07
N GLU A 192 4.84 16.04 19.26
CA GLU A 192 3.75 15.86 18.31
C GLU A 192 4.07 16.57 16.98
N GLN A 193 4.66 17.76 17.03
CA GLN A 193 5.02 18.50 15.82
C GLN A 193 6.10 17.79 15.00
N LYS A 194 7.09 17.16 15.66
CA LYS A 194 8.08 16.30 14.99
C LYS A 194 7.43 15.06 14.36
N GLU A 195 6.43 14.49 15.02
CA GLU A 195 5.70 13.33 14.49
C GLU A 195 4.84 13.70 13.28
N VAL A 196 4.17 14.85 13.32
CA VAL A 196 3.44 15.41 12.16
C VAL A 196 4.38 15.61 10.97
N GLN A 197 5.56 16.20 11.18
CA GLN A 197 6.56 16.39 10.11
C GLN A 197 7.04 15.04 9.54
N ARG A 198 7.22 14.03 10.40
CA ARG A 198 7.59 12.68 9.96
C ARG A 198 6.50 12.07 9.08
N PHE A 199 5.23 12.17 9.48
CA PHE A 199 4.10 11.67 8.70
C PHE A 199 3.91 12.43 7.39
N GLU A 200 4.14 13.75 7.36
CA GLU A 200 4.11 14.54 6.14
C GLU A 200 5.19 14.11 5.14
N GLY A 201 6.42 13.86 5.63
CA GLY A 201 7.50 13.31 4.81
C GLY A 201 7.21 11.91 4.27
N GLU A 202 6.59 11.05 5.08
CA GLU A 202 6.15 9.72 4.64
C GLU A 202 5.03 9.81 3.60
N ARG A 203 4.06 10.71 3.80
CA ARG A 203 2.99 10.98 2.83
C ARG A 203 3.56 11.42 1.48
N GLN A 204 4.54 12.32 1.46
CA GLN A 204 5.19 12.77 0.22
C GLN A 204 5.86 11.62 -0.51
N ARG A 205 6.64 10.78 0.19
CA ARG A 205 7.29 9.60 -0.41
C ARG A 205 6.28 8.60 -0.98
N LEU A 206 5.14 8.41 -0.32
CA LEU A 206 4.06 7.55 -0.82
C LEU A 206 3.39 8.13 -2.07
N VAL A 207 3.19 9.45 -2.11
CA VAL A 207 2.65 10.14 -3.30
C VAL A 207 3.60 10.02 -4.49
N GLU A 208 4.91 10.19 -4.28
CA GLU A 208 5.93 9.99 -5.32
C GLU A 208 5.93 8.56 -5.86
N ARG A 209 5.92 7.55 -4.98
CA ARG A 209 5.82 6.14 -5.37
C ARG A 209 4.53 5.83 -6.14
N LEU A 210 3.40 6.43 -5.75
CA LEU A 210 2.14 6.28 -6.46
C LEU A 210 2.22 6.87 -7.87
N ALA A 211 2.82 8.06 -8.02
CA ALA A 211 3.01 8.70 -9.31
C ALA A 211 3.93 7.87 -10.23
N GLU A 212 5.01 7.31 -9.70
CA GLU A 212 5.88 6.39 -10.43
C GLU A 212 5.14 5.12 -10.89
N ALA A 213 4.37 4.50 -9.99
CA ALA A 213 3.58 3.31 -10.30
C ALA A 213 2.53 3.59 -11.38
N LEU A 214 1.84 4.74 -11.34
CA LEU A 214 0.90 5.16 -12.38
C LEU A 214 1.59 5.38 -13.72
N SER A 215 2.77 6.01 -13.73
CA SER A 215 3.57 6.18 -14.95
C SER A 215 3.99 4.83 -15.54
N GLN A 216 4.40 3.87 -14.71
CA GLN A 216 4.73 2.52 -15.16
C GLN A 216 3.50 1.78 -15.71
N ALA A 217 2.36 1.89 -15.05
CA ALA A 217 1.10 1.30 -15.50
C ALA A 217 0.68 1.86 -16.87
N GLN A 218 0.82 3.17 -17.08
CA GLN A 218 0.58 3.83 -18.37
C GLN A 218 1.48 3.26 -19.47
N ARG A 219 2.80 3.17 -19.23
CA ARG A 219 3.75 2.58 -20.20
C ARG A 219 3.42 1.13 -20.53
N HIS A 220 3.05 0.33 -19.54
CA HIS A 220 2.63 -1.05 -19.77
C HIS A 220 1.33 -1.12 -20.59
N SER A 221 0.39 -0.21 -20.37
CA SER A 221 -0.84 -0.12 -21.17
C SER A 221 -0.54 0.18 -22.64
N ASP A 222 0.38 1.12 -22.91
CA ASP A 222 0.80 1.45 -24.27
C ASP A 222 1.48 0.26 -24.96
N ILE A 223 2.40 -0.43 -24.27
CA ILE A 223 3.05 -1.65 -24.78
C ILE A 223 2.01 -2.74 -25.10
N ILE A 224 0.99 -2.93 -24.25
CA ILE A 224 -0.08 -3.91 -24.48
C ILE A 224 -0.88 -3.53 -25.73
N LYS A 225 -1.12 -2.24 -25.97
CA LYS A 225 -1.83 -1.77 -27.16
C LYS A 225 -1.03 -2.06 -28.42
N ASP A 226 0.27 -1.76 -28.42
CA ASP A 226 1.17 -2.01 -29.55
C ASP A 226 1.26 -3.51 -29.86
N LEU A 227 1.42 -4.35 -28.82
CA LEU A 227 1.46 -5.82 -28.98
C LEU A 227 0.14 -6.39 -29.52
N LYS A 228 -1.01 -5.80 -29.17
CA LYS A 228 -2.31 -6.21 -29.71
C LYS A 228 -2.41 -5.88 -31.20
N GLU A 229 -1.94 -4.70 -31.60
CA GLU A 229 -1.90 -4.29 -33.00
C GLU A 229 -0.95 -5.19 -33.81
N GLU A 230 0.25 -5.45 -33.30
CA GLU A 230 1.22 -6.37 -33.91
C GLU A 230 0.65 -7.78 -34.03
N SER A 231 -0.03 -8.30 -33.00
CA SER A 231 -0.70 -9.60 -33.04
C SER A 231 -1.83 -9.66 -34.08
N SER A 232 -2.54 -8.55 -34.29
CA SER A 232 -3.57 -8.43 -35.33
C SER A 232 -2.94 -8.46 -36.72
N ASN A 233 -1.86 -7.70 -36.93
CA ASN A 233 -1.14 -7.65 -38.20
C ASN A 233 -0.53 -9.01 -38.55
N LEU A 234 0.13 -9.68 -37.60
CA LEU A 234 0.68 -11.02 -37.78
C LEU A 234 -0.41 -12.06 -38.10
N ARG A 235 -1.59 -11.97 -37.48
CA ARG A 235 -2.72 -12.84 -37.84
C ARG A 235 -3.20 -12.62 -39.27
N HIS A 236 -3.24 -11.36 -39.71
CA HIS A 236 -3.60 -11.03 -41.08
C HIS A 236 -2.57 -11.57 -42.08
N GLU A 237 -1.27 -11.37 -41.83
CA GLU A 237 -0.18 -11.93 -42.65
C GLU A 237 -0.23 -13.46 -42.72
N LEU A 238 -0.50 -14.12 -41.60
CA LEU A 238 -0.59 -15.58 -41.54
C LEU A 238 -1.78 -16.10 -42.36
N SER A 239 -2.94 -15.42 -42.28
CA SER A 239 -4.10 -15.72 -43.12
C SER A 239 -3.79 -15.57 -44.62
N GLN A 240 -3.11 -14.49 -45.02
CA GLN A 240 -2.70 -14.28 -46.42
C GLN A 240 -1.71 -15.36 -46.88
N THR A 241 -0.80 -15.77 -46.01
CA THR A 241 0.21 -16.80 -46.32
C THR A 241 -0.44 -18.17 -46.48
N ASP A 242 -1.40 -18.52 -45.62
CA ASP A 242 -2.17 -19.75 -45.76
C ASP A 242 -3.01 -19.79 -47.04
N GLU A 243 -3.59 -18.66 -47.45
CA GLU A 243 -4.32 -18.55 -48.70
C GLU A 243 -3.40 -18.74 -49.92
N LYS A 244 -2.21 -18.12 -49.91
CA LYS A 244 -1.16 -18.37 -50.92
C LYS A 244 -0.72 -19.83 -50.93
N ARG A 245 -0.56 -20.45 -49.76
CA ARG A 245 -0.19 -21.86 -49.63
C ARG A 245 -1.22 -22.78 -50.30
N LYS A 246 -2.51 -22.57 -50.03
CA LYS A 246 -3.60 -23.32 -50.67
C LYS A 246 -3.59 -23.17 -52.19
N ASN A 247 -3.42 -21.95 -52.70
CA ASN A 247 -3.34 -21.71 -54.13
C ASN A 247 -2.15 -22.43 -54.78
N VAL A 248 -0.98 -22.44 -54.12
CA VAL A 248 0.19 -23.21 -54.58
C VAL A 248 -0.05 -24.71 -54.51
N GLU A 249 -0.73 -25.23 -53.47
CA GLU A 249 -1.11 -26.65 -53.36
C GLU A 249 -2.04 -27.06 -54.53
N GLU A 250 -3.04 -26.23 -54.87
CA GLU A 250 -3.95 -26.43 -56.00
C GLU A 250 -3.18 -26.45 -57.34
N GLN A 251 -2.28 -25.49 -57.56
CA GLN A 251 -1.42 -25.45 -58.76
C GLN A 251 -0.52 -26.69 -58.84
N ASN A 252 0.04 -27.14 -57.72
CA ASN A 252 0.88 -28.34 -57.68
C ASN A 252 0.09 -29.60 -58.04
N TYR A 253 -1.15 -29.69 -57.54
CA TYR A 253 -2.06 -30.78 -57.89
C TYR A 253 -2.35 -30.81 -59.39
N GLU A 254 -2.67 -29.65 -59.97
CA GLU A 254 -2.94 -29.53 -61.41
C GLU A 254 -1.71 -29.89 -62.26
N LEU A 255 -0.52 -29.44 -61.88
CA LEU A 255 0.73 -29.77 -62.57
C LEU A 255 1.05 -31.27 -62.48
N ARG A 256 0.84 -31.90 -61.32
CA ARG A 256 1.03 -33.36 -61.15
C ARG A 256 0.06 -34.15 -62.02
N SER A 257 -1.19 -33.71 -62.12
CA SER A 257 -2.19 -34.32 -63.00
C SER A 257 -1.75 -34.24 -64.47
N LYS A 258 -1.33 -33.05 -64.94
CA LYS A 258 -0.80 -32.86 -66.30
C LYS A 258 0.43 -33.72 -66.56
N LEU A 259 1.39 -33.76 -65.62
CA LEU A 259 2.59 -34.57 -65.75
C LEU A 259 2.26 -36.07 -65.89
N SER A 260 1.31 -36.56 -65.08
CA SER A 260 0.85 -37.95 -65.15
C SER A 260 0.20 -38.26 -66.51
N GLN A 261 -0.58 -37.32 -67.04
CA GLN A 261 -1.21 -37.48 -68.36
C GLN A 261 -0.15 -37.51 -69.48
N THR A 262 0.80 -36.57 -69.47
CA THR A 262 1.89 -36.54 -70.46
C THR A 262 2.77 -37.79 -70.37
N ALA A 263 3.04 -38.30 -69.17
CA ALA A 263 3.77 -39.55 -68.99
C ALA A 263 3.02 -40.73 -69.62
N PHE A 264 1.70 -40.80 -69.44
CA PHE A 264 0.85 -41.81 -70.06
C PHE A 264 0.86 -41.72 -71.59
N GLU A 265 0.67 -40.52 -72.14
CA GLU A 265 0.75 -40.26 -73.59
C GLU A 265 2.14 -40.64 -74.15
N SER A 266 3.22 -40.28 -73.44
CA SER A 266 4.59 -40.65 -73.83
C SER A 266 4.79 -42.17 -73.85
N THR A 267 4.25 -42.91 -72.88
CA THR A 267 4.32 -44.38 -72.91
C THR A 267 3.52 -44.97 -74.08
N GLN A 268 2.34 -44.43 -74.38
CA GLN A 268 1.56 -44.88 -75.55
C GLN A 268 2.31 -44.65 -76.86
N ILE A 269 2.88 -43.46 -77.04
CA ILE A 269 3.69 -43.13 -78.22
C ILE A 269 4.89 -44.08 -78.31
N SER A 270 5.64 -44.28 -77.22
CA SER A 270 6.78 -45.20 -77.19
C SER A 270 6.40 -46.61 -77.61
N THR A 271 5.31 -47.16 -77.08
CA THR A 271 4.84 -48.51 -77.46
C THR A 271 4.40 -48.60 -78.93
N THR A 272 3.92 -47.50 -79.50
CA THR A 272 3.51 -47.45 -80.91
C THR A 272 4.74 -47.44 -81.82
N ILE A 273 5.76 -46.64 -81.48
CA ILE A 273 7.04 -46.60 -82.20
C ILE A 273 7.75 -47.96 -82.12
N GLU A 274 7.77 -48.61 -80.95
CA GLU A 274 8.38 -49.93 -80.81
C GLU A 274 7.72 -50.99 -81.70
N LYS A 275 6.38 -50.95 -81.85
CA LYS A 275 5.65 -51.82 -82.79
C LYS A 275 6.03 -51.55 -84.23
N GLN A 276 6.06 -50.28 -84.65
CA GLN A 276 6.45 -49.89 -86.01
C GLN A 276 7.89 -50.33 -86.33
N LEU A 277 8.83 -50.11 -85.41
CA LEU A 277 10.21 -50.57 -85.58
C LEU A 277 10.33 -52.09 -85.67
N ALA A 278 9.51 -52.84 -84.94
CA ALA A 278 9.48 -54.30 -85.04
C ALA A 278 8.96 -54.76 -86.40
N GLU A 279 7.94 -54.09 -86.95
CA GLU A 279 7.42 -54.35 -88.30
C GLU A 279 8.46 -54.04 -89.37
N GLU A 280 9.10 -52.87 -89.31
CA GLU A 280 10.16 -52.49 -90.25
C GLU A 280 11.36 -53.45 -90.22
N ARG A 281 11.75 -53.94 -89.03
CA ARG A 281 12.82 -54.96 -88.91
C ARG A 281 12.43 -56.25 -89.61
N LYS A 282 11.19 -56.71 -89.44
CA LYS A 282 10.67 -57.92 -90.09
C LYS A 282 10.63 -57.75 -91.61
N GLU A 283 10.22 -56.59 -92.10
CA GLU A 283 10.26 -56.27 -93.53
C GLU A 283 11.69 -56.25 -94.07
N LYS A 284 12.62 -55.60 -93.35
CA LYS A 284 14.04 -55.57 -93.71
C LYS A 284 14.65 -56.97 -93.80
N GLU A 285 14.36 -57.84 -92.85
CA GLU A 285 14.79 -59.25 -92.89
C GLU A 285 14.20 -59.98 -94.10
N GLY A 286 12.93 -59.73 -94.43
CA GLY A 286 12.27 -60.23 -95.64
C GLY A 286 12.97 -59.77 -96.93
N PHE A 287 13.32 -58.49 -97.03
CA PHE A 287 14.06 -57.93 -98.16
C PHE A 287 15.48 -58.50 -98.27
N GLN A 288 16.20 -58.64 -97.15
CA GLN A 288 17.54 -59.24 -97.14
C GLN A 288 17.51 -60.70 -97.60
N SER A 289 16.51 -61.48 -97.19
CA SER A 289 16.33 -62.86 -97.66
C SER A 289 16.06 -62.93 -99.18
N ARG A 290 15.29 -61.99 -99.73
CA ARG A 290 15.07 -61.88 -101.19
C ARG A 290 16.34 -61.49 -101.94
N LEU A 291 17.10 -60.51 -101.44
CA LEU A 291 18.37 -60.09 -102.03
C LEU A 291 19.37 -61.25 -102.09
N ALA A 292 19.49 -62.02 -101.01
CA ALA A 292 20.38 -63.18 -100.97
C ALA A 292 20.01 -64.24 -102.03
N LYS A 293 18.71 -64.51 -102.22
CA LYS A 293 18.23 -65.44 -103.26
C LYS A 293 18.53 -64.94 -104.68
N LEU A 294 18.30 -63.65 -104.93
CA LEU A 294 18.60 -63.03 -106.23
C LEU A 294 20.11 -63.04 -106.52
N GLN A 295 20.96 -62.80 -105.52
CA GLN A 295 22.42 -62.90 -105.67
C GLN A 295 22.85 -64.34 -106.04
N GLU A 296 22.27 -65.36 -105.42
CA GLU A 296 22.51 -66.76 -105.79
C GLU A 296 22.08 -67.08 -107.23
N GLU A 297 20.94 -66.55 -107.66
CA GLU A 297 20.46 -66.72 -109.06
C GLU A 297 21.42 -66.05 -110.05
N VAL A 298 21.85 -64.82 -109.78
CA VAL A 298 22.83 -64.09 -110.61
C VAL A 298 24.17 -64.82 -110.68
N GLU A 299 24.66 -65.37 -109.56
CA GLU A 299 25.89 -66.17 -109.58
C GLU A 299 25.73 -67.47 -110.39
N ARG A 300 24.56 -68.12 -110.30
CA ARG A 300 24.27 -69.33 -111.06
C ARG A 300 24.26 -69.04 -112.57
N GLU A 301 23.65 -67.92 -112.99
CA GLU A 301 23.66 -67.48 -114.38
C GLU A 301 25.06 -67.07 -114.86
N ARG A 302 25.85 -66.37 -114.04
CA ARG A 302 27.25 -66.05 -114.38
C ARG A 302 28.09 -67.30 -114.61
N ARG A 303 27.88 -68.37 -113.82
CA ARG A 303 28.56 -69.65 -114.04
C ARG A 303 28.08 -70.33 -115.32
N ALA A 304 26.79 -70.30 -115.61
CA ALA A 304 26.25 -70.82 -116.88
C ALA A 304 26.81 -70.06 -118.09
N PHE A 305 26.91 -68.73 -118.00
CA PHE A 305 27.51 -67.89 -119.03
C PHE A 305 28.99 -68.21 -119.26
N ALA A 306 29.76 -68.45 -118.20
CA ALA A 306 31.17 -68.84 -118.33
C ALA A 306 31.34 -70.19 -119.05
N VAL A 307 30.49 -71.18 -118.74
CA VAL A 307 30.48 -72.48 -119.44
C VAL A 307 30.14 -72.31 -120.91
N HIS A 308 29.12 -71.53 -121.24
CA HIS A 308 28.75 -71.26 -122.64
C HIS A 308 29.82 -70.46 -123.39
N SER A 309 30.55 -69.56 -122.72
CA SER A 309 31.69 -68.85 -123.31
C SER A 309 32.86 -69.78 -123.61
N GLU A 310 33.15 -70.76 -122.75
CA GLU A 310 34.19 -71.78 -123.01
C GLU A 310 33.79 -72.76 -124.12
N GLU A 311 32.49 -73.08 -124.24
CA GLU A 311 31.95 -73.89 -125.34
C GLU A 311 32.01 -73.14 -126.69
N ALA A 312 31.73 -71.83 -126.69
CA ALA A 312 31.91 -70.99 -127.87
C ALA A 312 33.38 -70.93 -128.33
N GLU A 313 34.34 -70.78 -127.41
CA GLU A 313 35.78 -70.82 -127.75
C GLU A 313 36.26 -72.19 -128.27
N LYS A 314 35.67 -73.30 -127.81
CA LYS A 314 35.96 -74.64 -128.35
C LYS A 314 35.43 -74.79 -129.77
N GLN A 315 34.22 -74.31 -130.02
CA GLN A 315 33.62 -74.32 -131.37
C GLN A 315 34.39 -73.42 -132.33
N GLU A 316 34.92 -72.28 -131.88
CA GLU A 316 35.77 -71.40 -132.70
C GLU A 316 37.11 -72.06 -133.07
N LYS A 317 37.68 -72.89 -132.18
CA LYS A 317 38.90 -73.68 -132.45
C LYS A 317 38.63 -74.90 -133.35
N GLU A 318 37.43 -75.47 -133.35
CA GLU A 318 37.01 -76.50 -134.31
C GLU A 318 36.73 -75.90 -135.69
N PHE A 319 36.14 -74.70 -135.75
CA PHE A 319 35.96 -73.95 -137.00
C PHE A 319 37.29 -73.58 -137.65
N ALA A 320 38.30 -73.23 -136.86
CA ALA A 320 39.65 -72.94 -137.35
C ALA A 320 40.34 -74.19 -137.95
N LYS A 321 40.14 -75.39 -137.38
CA LYS A 321 40.68 -76.65 -137.91
C LYS A 321 39.98 -77.10 -139.20
N LEU A 322 38.65 -76.97 -139.26
CA LEU A 322 37.87 -77.28 -140.46
C LEU A 322 38.18 -76.32 -141.62
N LYS A 323 38.65 -75.10 -141.34
CA LYS A 323 39.09 -74.13 -142.34
C LYS A 323 40.46 -74.48 -142.95
N GLU A 324 41.32 -75.17 -142.19
CA GLU A 324 42.65 -75.64 -142.62
C GLU A 324 42.55 -76.93 -143.47
N GLU A 325 41.62 -77.84 -143.11
CA GLU A 325 41.31 -79.06 -143.90
C GLU A 325 40.58 -78.76 -145.23
N LEU A 326 39.87 -77.62 -145.33
CA LEU A 326 39.18 -77.19 -146.55
C LEU A 326 40.13 -76.60 -147.61
N GLU A 327 41.21 -75.93 -147.20
CA GLU A 327 42.22 -75.37 -148.13
C GLU A 327 43.15 -76.45 -148.72
N GLU A 328 43.39 -77.54 -148.00
CA GLU A 328 44.20 -78.69 -148.48
C GLU A 328 43.44 -79.60 -149.47
N ALA A 329 42.11 -79.68 -149.35
CA ALA A 329 41.27 -80.52 -150.22
C ALA A 329 40.86 -79.85 -151.54
N GLN A 330 40.96 -78.52 -151.68
CA GLN A 330 40.58 -77.77 -152.89
C GLN A 330 41.65 -77.76 -154.01
N ALA A 331 42.79 -78.47 -153.84
CA ALA A 331 43.88 -78.54 -154.82
C ALA A 331 43.90 -79.81 -155.71
N GLN A 332 42.97 -80.76 -155.55
CA GLN A 332 42.95 -82.00 -156.36
C GLN A 332 41.59 -82.27 -157.02
N LEU A 333 41.45 -81.77 -158.25
CA LEU A 333 40.60 -82.18 -159.39
C LEU A 333 39.31 -83.00 -159.13
N LYS A 334 38.14 -82.51 -159.55
CA LYS A 334 37.52 -82.69 -160.90
C LYS A 334 37.52 -84.14 -161.41
N GLU A 335 36.38 -84.82 -161.39
CA GLU A 335 35.47 -85.05 -162.55
C GLU A 335 34.30 -85.98 -162.15
N THR A 336 33.12 -85.74 -162.75
CA THR A 336 31.91 -86.61 -162.87
C THR A 336 30.80 -86.62 -161.80
N ASP A 337 29.58 -86.58 -162.35
CA ASP A 337 28.23 -86.93 -161.87
C ASP A 337 27.42 -85.96 -160.97
N LEU A 338 26.77 -85.02 -161.67
CA LEU A 338 25.78 -84.02 -161.25
C LEU A 338 24.41 -84.61 -160.81
N ALA A 339 24.41 -85.54 -159.85
CA ALA A 339 23.17 -85.97 -159.18
C ALA A 339 23.25 -85.90 -157.65
N ALA A 340 24.43 -86.10 -157.05
CA ALA A 340 24.62 -86.06 -155.59
C ALA A 340 24.75 -84.64 -155.00
N VAL A 341 24.99 -83.61 -155.84
CA VAL A 341 25.22 -82.23 -155.38
C VAL A 341 23.92 -81.49 -155.02
N ARG A 342 22.75 -81.92 -155.49
CA ARG A 342 21.48 -81.24 -155.13
C ARG A 342 20.99 -81.59 -153.72
N GLU A 343 21.13 -82.85 -153.31
CA GLU A 343 20.64 -83.33 -152.01
C GLU A 343 21.49 -82.78 -150.84
N GLU A 344 22.81 -82.61 -151.05
CA GLU A 344 23.71 -82.07 -150.03
C GLU A 344 23.59 -80.54 -149.85
N TYR A 345 23.17 -79.80 -150.89
CA TYR A 345 22.94 -78.36 -150.80
C TYR A 345 21.55 -78.00 -150.22
N GLU A 346 20.52 -78.85 -150.40
CA GLU A 346 19.22 -78.68 -149.73
C GLU A 346 19.30 -78.98 -148.22
N GLU A 347 20.09 -79.97 -147.78
CA GLU A 347 20.36 -80.20 -146.35
C GLU A 347 21.17 -79.06 -145.70
N LYS A 348 22.13 -78.47 -146.43
CA LYS A 348 22.90 -77.30 -145.94
C LYS A 348 22.03 -76.04 -145.84
N LEU A 349 21.04 -75.86 -146.73
CA LEU A 349 20.11 -74.74 -146.65
C LEU A 349 19.17 -74.87 -145.44
N GLN A 350 18.63 -76.06 -145.18
CA GLN A 350 17.76 -76.31 -144.01
C GLN A 350 18.49 -76.12 -142.67
N LYS A 351 19.76 -76.52 -142.57
CA LYS A 351 20.56 -76.29 -141.35
C LYS A 351 20.84 -74.82 -141.11
N LEU A 352 21.14 -74.07 -142.17
CA LEU A 352 21.36 -72.61 -142.06
C LEU A 352 20.08 -71.84 -141.71
N GLU A 353 18.90 -72.29 -142.18
CA GLU A 353 17.62 -71.70 -141.77
C GLU A 353 17.31 -72.00 -140.29
N GLN A 354 17.58 -73.23 -139.80
CA GLN A 354 17.44 -73.57 -138.38
C GLN A 354 18.41 -72.79 -137.49
N GLU A 355 19.67 -72.62 -137.91
CA GLU A 355 20.65 -71.82 -137.17
C GLU A 355 20.25 -70.34 -137.11
N ASN A 356 19.65 -69.80 -138.18
CA ASN A 356 19.20 -68.40 -138.21
C ASN A 356 17.94 -68.18 -137.35
N ASP A 357 17.01 -69.14 -137.30
CA ASP A 357 15.87 -69.12 -136.38
C ASP A 357 16.32 -69.22 -134.92
N GLU A 358 17.33 -70.05 -134.60
CA GLU A 358 17.90 -70.14 -133.25
C GLU A 358 18.63 -68.86 -132.83
N ILE A 359 19.36 -68.22 -133.74
CA ILE A 359 20.02 -66.93 -133.48
C ILE A 359 18.98 -65.84 -133.25
N THR A 360 17.93 -65.77 -134.08
CA THR A 360 16.85 -64.78 -133.94
C THR A 360 16.14 -64.95 -132.59
N LYS A 361 15.88 -66.19 -132.17
CA LYS A 361 15.27 -66.50 -130.88
C LYS A 361 16.16 -66.10 -129.70
N LYS A 362 17.48 -66.33 -129.79
CA LYS A 362 18.44 -65.88 -128.76
C LYS A 362 18.50 -64.35 -128.65
N PHE A 363 18.41 -63.63 -129.77
CA PHE A 363 18.34 -62.16 -129.74
C PHE A 363 17.03 -61.65 -129.14
N GLU A 364 15.89 -62.27 -129.44
CA GLU A 364 14.61 -61.92 -128.81
C GLU A 364 14.61 -62.19 -127.30
N GLU A 365 15.21 -63.31 -126.86
CA GLU A 365 15.37 -63.64 -125.45
C GLU A 365 16.31 -62.66 -124.73
N GLN A 366 17.42 -62.26 -125.35
CA GLN A 366 18.30 -61.21 -124.81
C GLN A 366 17.60 -59.86 -124.73
N THR A 367 16.81 -59.50 -125.73
CA THR A 367 16.08 -58.22 -125.76
C THR A 367 15.04 -58.17 -124.64
N LYS A 368 14.29 -59.26 -124.42
CA LYS A 368 13.38 -59.39 -123.28
C LYS A 368 14.11 -59.35 -121.93
N GLY A 369 15.24 -60.05 -121.80
CA GLY A 369 16.03 -60.02 -120.56
C GLY A 369 16.54 -58.62 -120.23
N HIS A 370 16.96 -57.85 -121.24
CA HIS A 370 17.37 -56.46 -121.05
C HIS A 370 16.20 -55.53 -120.70
N GLU A 371 15.04 -55.71 -121.32
CA GLU A 371 13.82 -54.96 -120.98
C GLU A 371 13.39 -55.21 -119.53
N GLU A 372 13.41 -56.47 -119.07
CA GLU A 372 13.07 -56.83 -117.68
C GLU A 372 14.05 -56.24 -116.66
N VAL A 373 15.36 -56.21 -116.98
CA VAL A 373 16.37 -55.59 -116.12
C VAL A 373 16.19 -54.06 -116.06
N LEU A 374 15.86 -53.43 -117.19
CA LEU A 374 15.60 -52.00 -117.24
C LEU A 374 14.35 -51.65 -116.41
N GLU A 375 13.29 -52.44 -116.52
CA GLU A 375 12.04 -52.25 -115.77
C GLU A 375 12.25 -52.43 -114.25
N LYS A 376 13.02 -53.45 -113.84
CA LYS A 376 13.43 -53.63 -112.44
C LYS A 376 14.25 -52.46 -111.92
N SER A 377 15.20 -51.97 -112.70
CA SER A 377 16.03 -50.81 -112.36
C SER A 377 15.19 -49.53 -112.18
N TYR A 378 14.23 -49.27 -113.08
CA TYR A 378 13.30 -48.15 -112.94
C TYR A 378 12.42 -48.27 -111.68
N ALA A 379 11.94 -49.48 -111.36
CA ALA A 379 11.15 -49.72 -110.15
C ALA A 379 11.98 -49.50 -108.86
N GLU A 380 13.23 -49.97 -108.82
CA GLU A 380 14.14 -49.74 -107.70
C GLU A 380 14.49 -48.26 -107.52
N MET A 381 14.75 -47.55 -108.63
CA MET A 381 15.04 -46.12 -108.60
C MET A 381 13.85 -45.31 -108.08
N LYS A 382 12.63 -45.70 -108.47
CA LYS A 382 11.39 -45.09 -107.96
C LYS A 382 11.21 -45.33 -106.44
N LEU A 383 11.40 -46.56 -105.97
CA LEU A 383 11.35 -46.91 -104.54
C LEU A 383 12.39 -46.16 -103.71
N LEU A 384 13.63 -46.03 -104.22
CA LEU A 384 14.69 -45.27 -103.57
C LEU A 384 14.35 -43.77 -103.50
N SER A 385 13.78 -43.22 -104.56
CA SER A 385 13.31 -41.83 -104.58
C SER A 385 12.20 -41.58 -103.55
N GLU A 386 11.22 -42.48 -103.47
CA GLU A 386 10.13 -42.41 -102.48
C GLU A 386 10.68 -42.55 -101.05
N ARG A 387 11.64 -43.44 -100.82
CA ARG A 387 12.31 -43.60 -99.53
C ARG A 387 13.12 -42.36 -99.14
N HIS A 388 13.81 -41.75 -100.09
CA HIS A 388 14.56 -40.52 -99.85
C HIS A 388 13.62 -39.35 -99.51
N ALA A 389 12.47 -39.25 -100.19
CA ALA A 389 11.44 -38.26 -99.86
C ALA A 389 10.88 -38.46 -98.45
N SER A 390 10.59 -39.70 -98.05
CA SER A 390 10.12 -40.05 -96.71
C SER A 390 11.13 -39.66 -95.61
N MET A 391 12.42 -40.00 -95.79
CA MET A 391 13.48 -39.60 -94.85
C MET A 391 13.63 -38.07 -94.73
N LEU A 392 13.44 -37.35 -95.83
CA LEU A 392 13.54 -35.88 -95.82
C LEU A 392 12.39 -35.26 -95.02
N GLU A 393 11.18 -35.82 -95.16
CA GLU A 393 10.01 -35.42 -94.38
C GLU A 393 10.16 -35.73 -92.89
N GLU A 394 10.77 -36.88 -92.56
CA GLU A 394 11.08 -37.27 -91.18
C GLU A 394 12.14 -36.36 -90.55
N ASN A 395 13.20 -36.02 -91.28
CA ASN A 395 14.22 -35.07 -90.82
C ASN A 395 13.63 -33.69 -90.52
N LEU A 396 12.73 -33.19 -91.37
CA LEU A 396 12.03 -31.93 -91.12
C LEU A 396 11.17 -31.99 -89.85
N LYS A 397 10.48 -33.12 -89.60
CA LYS A 397 9.72 -33.32 -88.36
C LYS A 397 10.63 -33.33 -87.13
N LEU A 398 11.78 -34.00 -87.21
CA LEU A 398 12.77 -34.05 -86.13
C LEU A 398 13.39 -32.68 -85.84
N GLU A 399 13.72 -31.89 -86.87
CA GLU A 399 14.21 -30.51 -86.69
C GLU A 399 13.17 -29.64 -85.98
N HIS A 400 11.90 -29.75 -86.38
CA HIS A 400 10.81 -29.00 -85.76
C HIS A 400 10.65 -29.34 -84.28
N LEU A 401 10.76 -30.62 -83.94
CA LEU A 401 10.63 -31.14 -82.58
C LEU A 401 11.84 -30.74 -81.71
N LEU A 402 13.04 -30.74 -82.28
CA LEU A 402 14.25 -30.23 -81.63
C LEU A 402 14.11 -28.76 -81.28
N GLU A 403 13.62 -27.95 -82.22
CA GLU A 403 13.46 -26.51 -82.02
C GLU A 403 12.38 -26.18 -80.99
N GLU A 404 11.29 -26.95 -80.97
CA GLU A 404 10.27 -26.87 -79.91
C GLU A 404 10.86 -27.22 -78.54
N LYS A 405 11.67 -28.28 -78.44
CA LYS A 405 12.33 -28.67 -77.20
C LYS A 405 13.33 -27.63 -76.71
N LYS A 406 14.10 -26.99 -77.60
CA LYS A 406 14.96 -25.86 -77.24
C LYS A 406 14.16 -24.69 -76.67
N ARG A 407 13.02 -24.35 -77.29
CA ARG A 407 12.14 -23.29 -76.76
C ARG A 407 11.60 -23.64 -75.37
N GLN A 408 11.18 -24.89 -75.15
CA GLN A 408 10.72 -25.36 -73.83
C GLN A 408 11.85 -25.25 -72.79
N PHE A 409 13.06 -25.71 -73.14
CA PHE A 409 14.23 -25.64 -72.27
C PHE A 409 14.57 -24.20 -71.86
N ASN A 410 14.68 -23.29 -72.82
CA ASN A 410 14.97 -21.88 -72.54
C ASN A 410 13.91 -21.23 -71.65
N LYS A 411 12.63 -21.59 -71.85
CA LYS A 411 11.54 -21.08 -71.01
C LYS A 411 11.68 -21.58 -69.56
N THR A 412 11.97 -22.86 -69.37
CA THR A 412 12.20 -23.43 -68.03
C THR A 412 13.43 -22.85 -67.35
N GLU A 413 14.50 -22.58 -68.10
CA GLU A 413 15.72 -21.96 -67.57
C GLU A 413 15.44 -20.53 -67.07
N MET A 414 14.71 -19.72 -67.85
CA MET A 414 14.27 -18.40 -67.41
C MET A 414 13.34 -18.43 -66.19
N GLU A 415 12.45 -19.42 -66.09
CA GLU A 415 11.59 -19.59 -64.91
C GLU A 415 12.41 -19.96 -63.67
N LEU A 416 13.43 -20.80 -63.83
CA LEU A 416 14.34 -21.19 -62.76
C LEU A 416 15.18 -20.00 -62.27
N GLU A 417 15.70 -19.20 -63.19
CA GLU A 417 16.45 -17.98 -62.91
C GLU A 417 15.59 -16.93 -62.19
N LYS A 418 14.29 -16.85 -62.50
CA LYS A 418 13.32 -16.00 -61.79
C LYS A 418 12.98 -16.51 -60.38
N LEU A 419 12.90 -17.82 -60.17
CA LEU A 419 12.53 -18.40 -58.88
C LEU A 419 13.67 -18.33 -57.85
N GLN A 420 14.92 -18.36 -58.30
CA GLN A 420 16.11 -18.36 -57.45
C GLN A 420 16.21 -17.15 -56.49
N PRO A 421 16.04 -15.89 -56.92
CA PRO A 421 16.01 -14.75 -56.00
C PRO A 421 14.83 -14.80 -55.03
N THR A 422 13.68 -15.34 -55.46
CA THR A 422 12.49 -15.53 -54.60
C THR A 422 12.79 -16.50 -53.46
N ILE A 423 13.47 -17.61 -53.75
CA ILE A 423 13.91 -18.59 -52.74
C ILE A 423 14.89 -17.96 -51.75
N LEU A 424 15.84 -17.16 -52.24
CA LEU A 424 16.80 -16.46 -51.37
C LEU A 424 16.11 -15.46 -50.44
N ASN A 425 15.16 -14.68 -50.98
CA ASN A 425 14.38 -13.73 -50.18
C ASN A 425 13.53 -14.45 -49.11
N LEU A 426 12.86 -15.54 -49.48
CA LEU A 426 12.08 -16.35 -48.53
C LEU A 426 12.95 -16.94 -47.42
N LYS A 427 14.17 -17.40 -47.74
CA LYS A 427 15.12 -17.86 -46.71
C LYS A 427 15.52 -16.74 -45.74
N ALA A 428 15.83 -15.55 -46.27
CA ALA A 428 16.17 -14.40 -45.43
C ALA A 428 15.00 -13.98 -44.51
N GLN A 429 13.77 -13.96 -45.05
CA GLN A 429 12.56 -13.69 -44.25
C GLN A 429 12.34 -14.74 -43.17
N TYR A 430 12.52 -16.02 -43.50
CA TYR A 430 12.40 -17.12 -42.54
C TYR A 430 13.42 -16.99 -41.39
N GLU A 431 14.68 -16.69 -41.69
CA GLU A 431 15.72 -16.48 -40.68
C GLU A 431 15.40 -15.27 -39.78
N ASN A 432 14.92 -14.17 -40.37
CA ASN A 432 14.58 -12.96 -39.63
C ASN A 432 13.38 -13.20 -38.69
N ARG A 433 12.33 -13.86 -39.19
CA ARG A 433 11.16 -14.26 -38.38
C ARG A 433 11.54 -15.24 -37.27
N ASN A 434 12.45 -16.18 -37.52
CA ASN A 434 12.97 -17.05 -36.46
C ASN A 434 13.75 -16.28 -35.39
N ALA A 435 14.51 -15.24 -35.76
CA ALA A 435 15.19 -14.38 -34.80
C ALA A 435 14.19 -13.58 -33.94
N GLU A 436 13.12 -13.05 -34.54
CA GLU A 436 12.02 -12.38 -33.84
C GLU A 436 11.30 -13.33 -32.86
N ILE A 437 10.98 -14.55 -33.29
CA ILE A 437 10.38 -15.58 -32.42
C ILE A 437 11.27 -15.87 -31.21
N ARG A 438 12.58 -16.01 -31.40
CA ARG A 438 13.52 -16.22 -30.27
C ARG A 438 13.53 -15.05 -29.30
N LYS A 439 13.53 -13.81 -29.80
CA LYS A 439 13.43 -12.61 -28.95
C LYS A 439 12.11 -12.60 -28.18
N ALA A 440 10.99 -12.86 -28.85
CA ALA A 440 9.66 -12.92 -28.21
C ALA A 440 9.61 -14.00 -27.11
N GLN A 441 10.19 -15.19 -27.35
CA GLN A 441 10.30 -16.25 -26.35
C GLN A 441 11.13 -15.83 -25.13
N GLN A 442 12.23 -15.08 -25.32
CA GLN A 442 13.01 -14.53 -24.20
C GLN A 442 12.22 -13.49 -23.41
N HIS A 443 11.50 -12.59 -24.08
CA HIS A 443 10.63 -11.61 -23.41
C HIS A 443 9.52 -12.30 -22.62
N LEU A 444 8.88 -13.32 -23.20
CA LEU A 444 7.87 -14.12 -22.53
C LEU A 444 8.45 -14.80 -21.28
N ALA A 445 9.63 -15.42 -21.38
CA ALA A 445 10.29 -16.04 -20.23
C ALA A 445 10.61 -15.05 -19.11
N LYS A 446 11.03 -13.82 -19.43
CA LYS A 446 11.22 -12.75 -18.45
C LYS A 446 9.89 -12.35 -17.79
N LYS A 447 8.84 -12.15 -18.58
CA LYS A 447 7.51 -11.78 -18.06
C LYS A 447 6.89 -12.86 -17.18
N VAL A 448 7.10 -14.13 -17.51
CA VAL A 448 6.69 -15.26 -16.64
C VAL A 448 7.42 -15.20 -15.30
N LYS A 449 8.74 -14.97 -15.29
CA LYS A 449 9.50 -14.81 -14.03
C LYS A 449 9.03 -13.62 -13.20
N GLU A 450 8.85 -12.45 -13.82
CA GLU A 450 8.31 -11.26 -13.15
C GLU A 450 6.94 -11.54 -12.53
N THR A 451 6.05 -12.22 -13.28
CA THR A 451 4.71 -12.57 -12.80
C THR A 451 4.76 -13.52 -11.61
N THR A 452 5.66 -14.50 -11.62
CA THR A 452 5.87 -15.41 -10.47
C THR A 452 6.34 -14.64 -9.24
N ILE A 453 7.32 -13.75 -9.38
CA ILE A 453 7.83 -12.93 -8.26
C ILE A 453 6.71 -12.05 -7.67
N MET A 454 5.92 -11.40 -8.53
CA MET A 454 4.80 -10.56 -8.08
C MET A 454 3.71 -11.37 -7.39
N ARG A 455 3.43 -12.58 -7.88
CA ARG A 455 2.49 -13.51 -7.22
C ARG A 455 2.97 -13.89 -5.82
N ASP A 456 4.25 -14.23 -5.67
CA ASP A 456 4.84 -14.60 -4.38
C ASP A 456 4.85 -13.42 -3.39
N LEU A 457 4.99 -12.18 -3.89
CA LEU A 457 4.90 -10.97 -3.06
C LEU A 457 3.46 -10.75 -2.56
N ILE A 458 2.47 -10.89 -3.44
CA ILE A 458 1.05 -10.78 -3.08
C ILE A 458 0.68 -11.83 -2.03
N GLU A 459 1.15 -13.06 -2.19
CA GLU A 459 0.83 -14.13 -1.25
C GLU A 459 1.44 -13.87 0.14
N ARG A 460 2.68 -13.36 0.20
CA ARG A 460 3.29 -12.90 1.46
C ARG A 460 2.49 -11.77 2.12
N GLN A 461 2.07 -10.78 1.34
CA GLN A 461 1.25 -9.67 1.86
C GLN A 461 -0.11 -10.14 2.40
N LYS A 462 -0.74 -11.14 1.77
CA LYS A 462 -1.99 -11.72 2.31
C LYS A 462 -1.78 -12.37 3.68
N VAL A 463 -0.68 -13.10 3.86
CA VAL A 463 -0.35 -13.71 5.16
C VAL A 463 -0.16 -12.62 6.21
N GLU A 464 0.58 -11.56 5.90
CA GLU A 464 0.79 -10.42 6.81
C GLU A 464 -0.53 -9.72 7.18
N VAL A 465 -1.45 -9.54 6.22
CA VAL A 465 -2.79 -8.99 6.49
C VAL A 465 -3.57 -9.88 7.47
N ILE A 466 -3.52 -11.20 7.30
CA ILE A 466 -4.19 -12.15 8.21
C ILE A 466 -3.59 -12.07 9.61
N GLU A 467 -2.27 -12.00 9.74
CA GLU A 467 -1.57 -11.85 11.03
C GLU A 467 -1.95 -10.54 11.72
N LEU A 468 -1.95 -9.42 11.00
CA LEU A 468 -2.38 -8.13 11.53
C LEU A 468 -3.86 -8.13 11.96
N GLN A 469 -4.72 -8.80 11.19
CA GLN A 469 -6.14 -8.93 11.51
C GLN A 469 -6.37 -9.77 12.77
N ASN A 470 -5.57 -10.83 12.97
CA ASN A 470 -5.57 -11.63 14.20
C ASN A 470 -5.09 -10.80 15.39
N SER A 471 -3.98 -10.08 15.27
CA SER A 471 -3.48 -9.18 16.33
C SER A 471 -4.50 -8.10 16.68
N LEU A 472 -5.16 -7.50 15.70
CA LEU A 472 -6.21 -6.51 15.92
C LEU A 472 -7.42 -7.10 16.66
N THR A 473 -7.77 -8.35 16.38
CA THR A 473 -8.84 -9.07 17.09
C THR A 473 -8.45 -9.33 18.55
N ASN A 474 -7.20 -9.73 18.79
CA ASN A 474 -6.68 -9.92 20.14
C ASN A 474 -6.68 -8.61 20.94
N TYR A 475 -6.16 -7.51 20.38
CA TYR A 475 -6.16 -6.21 21.06
C TYR A 475 -7.57 -5.69 21.35
N LYS A 476 -8.54 -5.92 20.45
CA LYS A 476 -9.95 -5.60 20.74
C LYS A 476 -10.45 -6.35 21.97
N SER A 477 -10.18 -7.66 22.05
CA SER A 477 -10.58 -8.46 23.21
C SER A 477 -9.91 -8.00 24.51
N GLU A 478 -8.65 -7.54 24.46
CA GLU A 478 -7.96 -6.97 25.62
C GLU A 478 -8.57 -5.64 26.06
N ILE A 479 -8.91 -4.77 25.10
CA ILE A 479 -9.60 -3.51 25.39
C ILE A 479 -10.96 -3.78 26.05
N GLU A 480 -11.74 -4.73 25.54
CA GLU A 480 -13.03 -5.11 26.13
C GLU A 480 -12.86 -5.62 27.57
N LYS A 481 -11.84 -6.46 27.83
CA LYS A 481 -11.51 -6.92 29.19
C LYS A 481 -11.13 -5.75 30.11
N MET A 482 -10.29 -4.83 29.65
CA MET A 482 -9.91 -3.66 30.45
C MET A 482 -11.09 -2.73 30.73
N GLN A 483 -11.97 -2.51 29.74
CA GLN A 483 -13.20 -1.75 29.93
C GLN A 483 -14.12 -2.38 30.96
N HIS A 484 -14.28 -3.71 30.91
CA HIS A 484 -15.07 -4.43 31.91
C HIS A 484 -14.46 -4.30 33.33
N ASN A 485 -13.14 -4.44 33.45
CA ASN A 485 -12.45 -4.29 34.73
C ASN A 485 -12.59 -2.86 35.30
N LEU A 486 -12.48 -1.83 34.46
CA LEU A 486 -12.70 -0.44 34.88
C LEU A 486 -14.13 -0.21 35.37
N GLU A 487 -15.13 -0.80 34.71
CA GLU A 487 -16.51 -0.70 35.15
C GLU A 487 -16.74 -1.38 36.52
N LEU A 488 -16.14 -2.56 36.73
CA LEU A 488 -16.18 -3.22 38.04
C LEU A 488 -15.52 -2.39 39.13
N GLN A 489 -14.37 -1.77 38.85
CA GLN A 489 -13.69 -0.86 39.79
C GLN A 489 -14.56 0.36 40.09
N ARG A 490 -15.17 0.97 39.07
CA ARG A 490 -16.08 2.12 39.22
C ARG A 490 -17.25 1.78 40.15
N ILE A 491 -17.91 0.64 39.94
CA ILE A 491 -19.00 0.15 40.80
C ILE A 491 -18.51 -0.07 42.24
N HIS A 492 -17.31 -0.63 42.41
CA HIS A 492 -16.73 -0.85 43.73
C HIS A 492 -16.42 0.47 44.46
N GLU A 493 -15.87 1.45 43.76
CA GLU A 493 -15.58 2.78 44.28
C GLU A 493 -16.86 3.51 44.67
N GLU A 494 -17.91 3.47 43.83
CA GLU A 494 -19.23 4.02 44.17
C GLU A 494 -19.78 3.39 45.46
N LYS A 495 -19.66 2.06 45.62
CA LYS A 495 -20.09 1.36 46.83
C LYS A 495 -19.29 1.83 48.06
N LEU A 496 -17.98 2.01 47.94
CA LEU A 496 -17.13 2.54 49.01
C LEU A 496 -17.50 3.97 49.38
N GLN A 497 -17.76 4.84 48.40
CA GLN A 497 -18.18 6.22 48.63
C GLN A 497 -19.53 6.28 49.37
N VAL A 498 -20.49 5.43 49.00
CA VAL A 498 -21.78 5.32 49.72
C VAL A 498 -21.56 4.88 51.16
N MET A 499 -20.78 3.80 51.39
CA MET A 499 -20.48 3.34 52.75
C MET A 499 -19.74 4.38 53.60
N ALA A 500 -18.82 5.14 53.00
CA ALA A 500 -18.12 6.23 53.68
C ALA A 500 -19.11 7.34 54.08
N LYS A 501 -20.00 7.73 53.16
CA LYS A 501 -21.04 8.74 53.41
C LYS A 501 -21.98 8.31 54.54
N ASP A 502 -22.46 7.07 54.52
CA ASP A 502 -23.34 6.52 55.56
C ASP A 502 -22.65 6.52 56.92
N ARG A 503 -21.36 6.14 56.97
CA ARG A 503 -20.54 6.17 58.20
C ARG A 503 -20.32 7.59 58.71
N THR A 504 -20.01 8.56 57.83
CA THR A 504 -19.86 9.97 58.24
C THR A 504 -21.16 10.52 58.79
N GLN A 505 -22.30 10.21 58.16
CA GLN A 505 -23.61 10.64 58.64
C GLN A 505 -23.98 10.01 59.98
N ALA A 506 -23.66 8.72 60.18
CA ALA A 506 -23.83 8.05 61.47
C ALA A 506 -22.96 8.71 62.57
N ALA A 507 -21.71 9.03 62.27
CA ALA A 507 -20.81 9.72 63.20
C ALA A 507 -21.28 11.15 63.53
N GLU A 508 -21.77 11.90 62.54
CA GLU A 508 -22.38 13.23 62.74
C GLU A 508 -23.61 13.16 63.67
N ASN A 509 -24.47 12.16 63.48
CA ASN A 509 -25.64 11.96 64.33
C ASN A 509 -25.23 11.62 65.78
N LEU A 510 -24.28 10.71 65.95
CA LEU A 510 -23.72 10.39 67.28
C LEU A 510 -23.09 11.62 67.94
N SER A 511 -22.34 12.43 67.18
CA SER A 511 -21.76 13.68 67.69
C SER A 511 -22.85 14.65 68.16
N LYS A 512 -23.96 14.77 67.44
CA LYS A 512 -25.11 15.61 67.86
C LYS A 512 -25.74 15.09 69.15
N GLU A 513 -25.97 13.78 69.25
CA GLU A 513 -26.48 13.15 70.48
C GLU A 513 -25.56 13.42 71.68
N TRP A 514 -24.24 13.32 71.50
CA TRP A 514 -23.26 13.62 72.54
C TRP A 514 -23.22 15.10 72.91
N GLN A 515 -23.31 16.00 71.93
CA GLN A 515 -23.42 17.44 72.18
C GLN A 515 -24.68 17.75 73.00
N GLU A 516 -25.83 17.17 72.64
CA GLU A 516 -27.09 17.37 73.35
C GLU A 516 -27.01 16.83 74.80
N LYS A 517 -26.47 15.61 74.98
CA LYS A 517 -26.19 15.05 76.32
C LYS A 517 -25.26 15.95 77.15
N TYR A 518 -24.20 16.47 76.54
CA TYR A 518 -23.28 17.39 77.20
C TYR A 518 -23.98 18.69 77.63
N PHE A 519 -24.80 19.29 76.77
CA PHE A 519 -25.56 20.49 77.12
C PHE A 519 -26.50 20.26 78.29
N VAL A 520 -27.24 19.14 78.30
CA VAL A 520 -28.12 18.76 79.42
C VAL A 520 -27.31 18.58 80.71
N LEU A 521 -26.19 17.85 80.65
CA LEU A 521 -25.33 17.63 81.81
C LEU A 521 -24.75 18.95 82.36
N HIS A 522 -24.31 19.83 81.47
CA HIS A 522 -23.78 21.14 81.82
C HIS A 522 -24.86 22.03 82.44
N GLN A 523 -26.09 22.01 81.91
CA GLN A 523 -27.22 22.72 82.51
C GLN A 523 -27.52 22.18 83.92
N ASN A 524 -27.63 20.87 84.10
CA ASN A 524 -27.83 20.25 85.41
C ASN A 524 -26.72 20.63 86.41
N TRP A 525 -25.46 20.67 85.94
CA TRP A 525 -24.34 21.11 86.77
C TRP A 525 -24.47 22.58 87.21
N GLN A 526 -24.93 23.46 86.31
CA GLN A 526 -25.18 24.87 86.66
C GLN A 526 -26.30 25.01 87.69
N GLU A 527 -27.38 24.23 87.55
CA GLU A 527 -28.49 24.19 88.50
C GLU A 527 -28.00 23.74 89.89
N ILE A 528 -27.27 22.60 89.98
CA ILE A 528 -26.68 22.12 91.23
C ILE A 528 -25.71 23.15 91.84
N LYS A 529 -24.92 23.83 91.01
CA LYS A 529 -24.01 24.88 91.47
C LYS A 529 -24.78 26.06 92.08
N ALA A 530 -25.89 26.46 91.47
CA ALA A 530 -26.77 27.51 91.99
C ALA A 530 -27.43 27.08 93.31
N GLU A 531 -28.00 25.87 93.38
CA GLU A 531 -28.57 25.29 94.60
C GLU A 531 -27.53 25.23 95.73
N ARG A 532 -26.29 24.82 95.42
CA ARG A 532 -25.19 24.79 96.40
C ARG A 532 -24.86 26.19 96.92
N ALA A 533 -24.87 27.20 96.06
CA ALA A 533 -24.67 28.59 96.47
C ALA A 533 -25.81 29.09 97.36
N GLU A 534 -27.06 28.71 97.09
CA GLU A 534 -28.21 29.01 97.94
C GLU A 534 -28.13 28.30 99.30
N LEU A 535 -27.81 27.00 99.31
CA LEU A 535 -27.56 26.24 100.54
C LEU A 535 -26.43 26.86 101.36
N GLN A 536 -25.37 27.34 100.73
CA GLN A 536 -24.29 28.02 101.42
C GLN A 536 -24.72 29.37 102.01
N LYS A 537 -25.59 30.14 101.32
CA LYS A 537 -26.23 31.34 101.87
C LYS A 537 -27.10 31.00 103.09
N MET A 538 -27.91 29.93 102.99
CA MET A 538 -28.75 29.45 104.10
C MET A 538 -27.90 28.98 105.28
N LYS A 539 -26.79 28.27 105.03
CA LYS A 539 -25.83 27.88 106.05
C LYS A 539 -25.23 29.10 106.76
N LYS A 540 -24.78 30.12 106.01
CA LYS A 540 -24.28 31.38 106.60
C LYS A 540 -25.35 32.08 107.46
N LYS A 541 -26.61 32.14 107.00
CA LYS A 541 -27.73 32.68 107.80
C LYS A 541 -27.95 31.86 109.07
N TYR A 542 -27.91 30.53 108.98
CA TYR A 542 -28.03 29.65 110.13
C TYR A 542 -26.86 29.85 111.10
N GLU A 543 -25.62 29.99 110.63
CA GLU A 543 -24.46 30.32 111.46
C GLU A 543 -24.59 31.69 112.12
N GLN A 544 -25.15 32.70 111.43
CA GLN A 544 -25.48 34.00 112.02
C GLN A 544 -26.56 33.89 113.10
N ILE A 545 -27.63 33.12 112.86
CA ILE A 545 -28.67 32.85 113.86
C ILE A 545 -28.08 32.05 115.03
N SER A 546 -27.23 31.05 114.77
CA SER A 546 -26.59 30.20 115.77
C SER A 546 -25.56 30.96 116.60
N SER A 547 -24.79 31.88 116.00
CA SER A 547 -23.90 32.79 116.73
C SER A 547 -24.69 33.82 117.53
N SER A 548 -25.82 34.33 117.02
CA SER A 548 -26.76 35.16 117.78
C SER A 548 -27.37 34.38 118.95
N TYR A 549 -27.80 33.14 118.72
CA TYR A 549 -28.32 32.24 119.74
C TYR A 549 -27.24 31.84 120.74
N SER A 550 -25.99 31.64 120.31
CA SER A 550 -24.84 31.37 121.19
C SER A 550 -24.45 32.63 121.97
N SER A 551 -24.65 33.82 121.41
CA SER A 551 -24.50 35.09 122.13
C SER A 551 -25.61 35.27 123.17
N VAL A 552 -26.85 34.92 122.83
CA VAL A 552 -28.00 34.87 123.77
C VAL A 552 -27.79 33.78 124.82
N LYS A 553 -27.27 32.60 124.43
CA LYS A 553 -26.90 31.50 125.32
C LYS A 553 -25.76 31.94 126.23
N ASN A 554 -24.70 32.58 125.74
CA ASN A 554 -23.62 33.11 126.58
C ASN A 554 -24.09 34.26 127.49
N PHE A 555 -25.13 35.00 127.08
CA PHE A 555 -25.82 35.98 127.92
C PHE A 555 -26.66 35.31 129.02
N LEU A 556 -27.27 34.15 128.74
CA LEU A 556 -28.10 33.36 129.67
C LEU A 556 -27.30 32.31 130.48
N SER A 557 -26.10 31.93 130.04
CA SER A 557 -25.24 30.89 130.60
C SER A 557 -24.13 31.45 131.51
N LYS A 558 -24.39 32.60 132.15
CA LYS A 558 -23.70 32.98 133.40
C LYS A 558 -24.13 32.12 134.60
N THR A 559 -24.93 31.08 134.36
CA THR A 559 -25.27 29.99 135.29
C THR A 559 -25.44 28.69 134.50
N PHE A 560 -24.69 27.65 134.90
CA PHE A 560 -24.71 26.23 134.47
C PHE A 560 -23.78 25.76 133.33
N GLU A 561 -22.65 25.16 133.75
CA GLU A 561 -21.90 24.11 133.05
C GLU A 561 -22.48 22.73 133.38
N ILE A 562 -22.69 21.84 132.38
CA ILE A 562 -22.81 20.37 132.54
C ILE A 562 -22.25 19.66 131.27
N PRO A 563 -21.65 18.44 131.39
CA PRO A 563 -20.64 17.85 130.49
C PRO A 563 -21.14 16.96 129.33
N ASN A 564 -20.19 16.59 128.46
CA ASN A 564 -20.22 15.60 127.36
C ASN A 564 -20.93 14.25 127.65
N PRO A 565 -21.38 13.54 126.60
CA PRO A 565 -20.75 12.24 126.27
C PRO A 565 -20.62 11.89 124.74
N PRO A 566 -19.86 10.82 124.38
CA PRO A 566 -19.50 10.38 123.02
C PRO A 566 -20.31 9.12 122.57
N PRO A 567 -19.84 8.26 121.63
CA PRO A 567 -19.60 8.37 120.18
C PRO A 567 -20.62 7.50 119.36
N ALA A 568 -20.62 7.55 118.02
CA ALA A 568 -21.31 6.52 117.21
C ALA A 568 -20.61 6.21 115.88
N GLU A 569 -20.55 4.91 115.63
CA GLU A 569 -19.80 4.12 114.64
C GLU A 569 -20.18 4.37 113.16
N GLU A 570 -19.21 4.10 112.28
CA GLU A 570 -19.42 3.77 110.86
C GLU A 570 -20.35 2.55 110.71
N PRO A 571 -21.05 2.39 109.57
CA PRO A 571 -20.52 1.42 108.61
C PRO A 571 -20.85 1.72 107.14
N GLY A 572 -20.05 1.17 106.23
CA GLY A 572 -20.57 0.64 104.97
C GLY A 572 -19.86 1.12 103.70
N GLU A 573 -18.69 0.53 103.42
CA GLU A 573 -18.18 0.36 102.05
C GLU A 573 -19.29 -0.28 101.18
N ALA A 574 -19.79 0.48 100.22
CA ALA A 574 -20.64 -0.04 99.16
C ALA A 574 -19.75 -0.39 97.95
N LYS A 575 -19.60 -1.70 97.78
CA LYS A 575 -19.16 -2.47 96.61
C LYS A 575 -18.99 -1.67 95.31
N GLU A 576 -17.77 -1.74 94.78
CA GLU A 576 -17.45 -1.66 93.35
C GLU A 576 -18.41 -2.57 92.55
N LEU A 577 -19.04 -1.99 91.53
CA LEU A 577 -19.81 -2.69 90.50
C LEU A 577 -19.24 -2.26 89.15
N ASP A 578 -18.67 -3.26 88.49
CA ASP A 578 -18.58 -3.47 87.05
C ASP A 578 -17.82 -2.45 86.18
N ASP A 579 -16.50 -2.64 86.10
CA ASP A 579 -15.72 -2.36 84.88
C ASP A 579 -15.90 -3.53 83.89
N GLU A 580 -17.02 -3.55 83.19
CA GLU A 580 -17.10 -4.17 81.86
C GLU A 580 -17.25 -3.04 80.81
N LEU A 581 -16.54 -3.22 79.70
CA LEU A 581 -16.53 -2.40 78.46
C LEU A 581 -15.64 -1.16 78.44
N PHE A 582 -14.35 -1.40 78.13
CA PHE A 582 -13.62 -0.57 77.16
C PHE A 582 -12.70 -1.44 76.29
N GLU A 583 -13.27 -2.02 75.23
CA GLU A 583 -12.55 -2.28 73.98
C GLU A 583 -13.28 -1.50 72.88
N ILE A 584 -12.71 -0.36 72.47
CA ILE A 584 -12.76 0.16 71.09
C ILE A 584 -11.39 0.75 70.77
#